data_AF-A0A7S1PNV2-F1
#
_entry.id   AF-A0A7S1PNV2-F1
#
_cell.length_a   1.000
_cell.length_b   1.000
_cell.length_c   1.000
_cell.angle_alpha   90.00
_cell.angle_beta   90.00
_cell.angle_gamma   90.00
#
_symmetry.space_group_name_H-M   'P 1'
#
loop_
_entity.id
_entity.type
_entity.pdbx_description
1 polymer ?
#
loop_
_entity_poly.entity_id
_entity_poly.type
_entity_poly.pdbx_seq_one_letter_code
_entity_poly.pdbx_strand_id
1 'polypeptide(L)'
;APRRPGAVALGATCDAYGRVGLFCLETLRCLHLWKGYRDAQVAWLRRPQAPACSPEGSGLSTSEQQEEDEGYLALAIYAPRRGLLELWDVGDARGPRRMEAVAVETEGRLLSSPDTAYMLSPDGRMDRVRWHRSSASPKASQTSAASRCKASDDGSE
;
A
#
# COMPACT_ATOMS: atom_id res chain seq x y z
N ALA A 1 18.03 -13.18 -12.03
CA ALA A 1 18.26 -13.40 -10.58
C ALA A 1 17.53 -14.67 -10.15
N PRO A 2 18.12 -15.51 -9.28
CA PRO A 2 17.45 -16.72 -8.79
C PRO A 2 16.21 -16.35 -7.96
N ARG A 3 15.09 -17.06 -8.18
CA ARG A 3 13.86 -16.88 -7.39
C ARG A 3 14.10 -17.42 -5.98
N ARG A 4 13.64 -16.70 -4.95
CA ARG A 4 13.67 -17.20 -3.56
C ARG A 4 12.82 -18.49 -3.48
N PRO A 5 13.29 -19.54 -2.78
CA PRO A 5 12.48 -20.72 -2.50
C PRO A 5 11.18 -20.30 -1.78
N GLY A 6 10.02 -20.70 -2.31
CA GLY A 6 8.70 -20.34 -1.76
C GLY A 6 8.10 -19.01 -2.22
N ALA A 7 8.78 -18.23 -3.08
CA ALA A 7 8.22 -16.99 -3.62
C ALA A 7 7.24 -17.27 -4.78
N VAL A 8 5.97 -16.92 -4.62
CA VAL A 8 4.92 -17.09 -5.64
C VAL A 8 5.06 -16.05 -6.75
N ALA A 9 5.01 -16.48 -8.01
CA ALA A 9 4.94 -15.57 -9.15
C ALA A 9 3.52 -15.02 -9.32
N LEU A 10 3.36 -13.71 -9.21
CA LEU A 10 2.09 -13.01 -9.40
C LEU A 10 2.09 -12.23 -10.71
N GLY A 11 0.93 -12.18 -11.36
CA GLY A 11 0.68 -11.39 -12.56
C GLY A 11 -0.55 -10.52 -12.37
N ALA A 12 -0.51 -9.30 -12.91
CA ALA A 12 -1.65 -8.40 -12.93
C ALA A 12 -1.90 -7.93 -14.36
N THR A 13 -3.16 -7.88 -14.77
CA THR A 13 -3.53 -7.39 -16.10
C THR A 13 -4.86 -6.66 -16.04
N CYS A 14 -5.09 -5.78 -17.01
CA CYS A 14 -6.34 -5.07 -17.22
C CYS A 14 -7.01 -5.60 -18.48
N ASP A 15 -8.34 -5.60 -18.52
CA ASP A 15 -9.10 -5.96 -19.72
C ASP A 15 -9.96 -4.81 -20.24
N ALA A 16 -10.50 -4.99 -21.45
CA ALA A 16 -11.37 -4.02 -22.11
C ALA A 16 -12.72 -3.80 -21.39
N TYR A 17 -13.09 -4.66 -20.44
CA TYR A 17 -14.32 -4.53 -19.65
C TYR A 17 -14.13 -3.65 -18.41
N GLY A 18 -12.93 -3.09 -18.21
CA GLY A 18 -12.63 -2.23 -17.07
C GLY A 18 -12.49 -3.02 -15.78
N ARG A 19 -11.83 -4.18 -15.87
CA ARG A 19 -11.45 -4.99 -14.72
C ARG A 19 -9.94 -5.07 -14.64
N VAL A 20 -9.44 -5.13 -13.41
CA VAL A 20 -8.05 -5.50 -13.12
C VAL A 20 -8.09 -6.88 -12.48
N GLY A 21 -7.31 -7.82 -12.99
CA GLY A 21 -7.19 -9.17 -12.44
C GLY A 21 -5.81 -9.42 -11.86
N LEU A 22 -5.76 -10.01 -10.66
CA LEU A 22 -4.55 -10.55 -10.03
C LEU A 22 -4.55 -12.07 -10.17
N PHE A 23 -3.44 -12.63 -10.65
CA PHE A 23 -3.31 -14.05 -10.95
C PHE A 23 -2.08 -14.64 -10.28
N CYS A 24 -2.21 -15.89 -9.84
CA CYS A 24 -1.06 -16.74 -9.52
C CYS A 24 -0.58 -17.37 -10.82
N LEU A 25 0.66 -17.05 -11.24
CA LEU A 25 1.22 -17.55 -12.51
C LEU A 25 1.66 -19.01 -12.43
N GLU A 26 1.80 -19.57 -11.23
CA GLU A 26 2.13 -20.99 -11.04
C GLU A 26 0.90 -21.89 -11.15
N THR A 27 -0.24 -21.43 -10.61
CA THR A 27 -1.49 -22.21 -10.62
C THR A 27 -2.47 -21.75 -11.71
N LEU A 28 -2.17 -20.65 -12.40
CA LEU A 28 -3.00 -19.99 -13.40
C LEU A 28 -4.40 -19.61 -12.88
N ARG A 29 -4.52 -19.38 -11.57
CA ARG A 29 -5.78 -19.01 -10.91
C ARG A 29 -5.89 -17.49 -10.75
N CYS A 30 -7.10 -16.98 -10.97
CA CYS A 30 -7.47 -15.63 -10.57
C CYS A 30 -7.59 -15.58 -9.04
N LEU A 31 -6.77 -14.75 -8.40
CA LEU A 31 -6.76 -14.54 -6.96
C LEU A 31 -7.71 -13.42 -6.55
N HIS A 32 -7.81 -12.37 -7.38
CA HIS A 32 -8.65 -11.22 -7.10
C HIS A 32 -9.03 -10.47 -8.38
N LEU A 33 -10.20 -9.83 -8.37
CA LEU A 33 -10.73 -9.10 -9.51
C LEU A 33 -11.34 -7.77 -9.06
N TRP A 34 -10.71 -6.66 -9.44
CA TRP A 34 -11.25 -5.33 -9.25
C TRP A 34 -12.15 -4.93 -10.42
N LYS A 35 -13.29 -4.27 -10.15
CA LYS A 35 -14.28 -3.84 -11.16
C LYS A 35 -14.42 -2.33 -11.17
N GLY A 36 -14.78 -1.75 -12.33
CA GLY A 36 -14.95 -0.30 -12.47
C GLY A 36 -13.65 0.46 -12.72
N TYR A 37 -12.62 -0.24 -13.18
CA TYR A 37 -11.28 0.27 -13.48
C TYR A 37 -11.07 0.34 -14.99
N ARG A 38 -11.99 1.00 -15.71
CA ARG A 38 -11.87 1.17 -17.16
C ARG A 38 -10.65 2.02 -17.51
N ASP A 39 -9.94 1.59 -18.54
CA ASP A 39 -8.69 2.21 -19.02
C ASP A 39 -7.56 2.20 -17.97
N ALA A 40 -7.67 1.35 -16.94
CA ALA A 40 -6.69 1.30 -15.88
C ALA A 40 -5.33 0.81 -16.36
N GLN A 41 -4.30 1.30 -15.67
CA GLN A 41 -2.92 0.88 -15.85
C GLN A 41 -2.42 0.33 -14.52
N VAL A 42 -1.52 -0.64 -14.60
CA VAL A 42 -0.96 -1.31 -13.41
C VAL A 42 0.55 -1.31 -13.44
N ALA A 43 1.16 -1.20 -12.27
CA ALA A 43 2.60 -1.31 -12.10
C ALA A 43 2.93 -1.96 -10.76
N TRP A 44 4.06 -2.68 -10.72
CA TRP A 44 4.55 -3.32 -9.51
C TRP A 44 5.46 -2.38 -8.73
N LEU A 45 5.34 -2.42 -7.41
CA LEU A 45 6.21 -1.74 -6.46
C LEU A 45 6.81 -2.82 -5.57
N ARG A 46 8.13 -2.93 -5.52
CA ARG A 46 8.80 -3.95 -4.74
C ARG A 46 9.98 -3.35 -3.99
N ARG A 47 10.07 -3.63 -2.70
CA ARG A 47 11.32 -3.47 -1.96
C ARG A 47 11.75 -4.85 -1.50
N PRO A 48 12.89 -5.37 -1.98
CA PRO A 48 13.48 -6.57 -1.40
C PRO A 48 13.81 -6.27 0.08
N GLN A 49 13.46 -7.19 0.97
CA GLN A 49 14.02 -7.22 2.32
C GLN A 49 15.54 -7.28 2.22
N ALA A 50 16.26 -6.44 2.96
CA ALA A 50 17.71 -6.52 3.01
C ALA A 50 18.10 -7.94 3.48
N PRO A 51 19.20 -8.51 2.95
CA PRO A 51 19.71 -9.75 3.49
C PRO A 51 20.01 -9.51 4.98
N ALA A 52 19.47 -10.36 5.85
CA ALA A 52 19.80 -10.31 7.27
C ALA A 52 21.33 -10.36 7.39
N CYS A 53 21.96 -9.24 7.75
CA CYS A 53 23.38 -9.24 8.07
C CYS A 53 23.59 -10.28 9.18
N SER A 54 24.48 -11.23 8.91
CA SER A 54 24.99 -12.19 9.91
C SER A 54 25.41 -11.44 11.18
N PRO A 55 25.13 -11.97 12.38
CA PRO A 55 25.34 -11.26 13.64
C PRO A 55 26.80 -11.36 14.06
N GLU A 56 27.68 -10.63 13.38
CA GLU A 56 29.09 -10.52 13.75
C GLU A 56 29.44 -9.04 13.83
N GLY A 57 29.10 -8.43 14.97
CA GLY A 57 29.73 -7.20 15.46
C GLY A 57 29.22 -5.87 14.93
N SER A 58 28.17 -5.31 15.56
CA SER A 58 28.09 -3.88 15.86
C SER A 58 26.89 -3.63 16.76
N GLY A 59 27.16 -3.27 18.01
CA GLY A 59 26.14 -2.86 18.95
C GLY A 59 25.42 -1.58 18.53
N LEU A 60 24.19 -1.46 19.03
CA LEU A 60 23.43 -0.24 19.24
C LEU A 60 23.01 0.56 17.99
N SER A 61 21.87 0.21 17.38
CA SER A 61 21.02 1.19 16.71
C SER A 61 19.54 0.75 16.69
N THR A 62 18.76 1.47 17.50
CA THR A 62 17.36 1.90 17.36
C THR A 62 16.36 0.94 16.70
N SER A 63 15.43 0.44 17.52
CA SER A 63 14.24 -0.37 17.19
C SER A 63 13.32 0.16 16.08
N GLU A 64 13.55 1.38 15.56
CA GLU A 64 12.75 1.98 14.48
C GLU A 64 13.24 1.60 13.07
N GLN A 65 14.51 1.20 12.91
CA GLN A 65 15.05 0.79 11.60
C GLN A 65 14.69 -0.65 11.22
N GLN A 66 14.23 -1.45 12.17
CA GLN A 66 13.95 -2.87 11.97
C GLN A 66 12.57 -3.14 11.34
N GLU A 67 11.58 -2.26 11.54
CA GLU A 67 10.27 -2.35 10.87
C GLU A 67 10.32 -1.93 9.38
N GLU A 68 11.31 -1.10 8.99
CA GLU A 68 11.48 -0.65 7.60
C GLU A 68 12.04 -1.72 6.65
N ASP A 69 12.51 -2.84 7.20
CA ASP A 69 13.20 -3.91 6.47
C ASP A 69 12.32 -5.15 6.21
N GLU A 70 11.01 -5.05 6.44
CA GLU A 70 10.09 -6.03 5.84
C GLU A 70 9.91 -5.71 4.36
N GLY A 71 10.43 -6.59 3.51
CA GLY A 71 10.23 -6.49 2.07
C GLY A 71 8.75 -6.45 1.73
N TYR A 72 8.35 -5.58 0.81
CA TYR A 72 6.96 -5.44 0.39
C TYR A 72 6.80 -5.72 -1.11
N LEU A 73 5.61 -6.24 -1.46
CA LEU A 73 5.13 -6.36 -2.83
C LEU A 73 3.75 -5.70 -2.92
N ALA A 74 3.69 -4.61 -3.67
CA ALA A 74 2.50 -3.83 -3.86
C ALA A 74 2.14 -3.68 -5.34
N LEU A 75 0.83 -3.57 -5.58
CA LEU A 75 0.27 -3.30 -6.90
C LEU A 75 -0.28 -1.87 -6.92
N ALA A 76 0.28 -1.04 -7.80
CA ALA A 76 -0.29 0.25 -8.12
C ALA A 76 -1.36 0.08 -9.21
N ILE A 77 -2.54 0.65 -9.00
CA ILE A 77 -3.63 0.69 -9.97
C ILE A 77 -3.96 2.17 -10.24
N TYR A 78 -3.57 2.65 -11.41
CA TYR A 78 -4.00 3.96 -11.90
C TYR A 78 -5.33 3.80 -12.64
N ALA A 79 -6.34 4.55 -12.22
CA ALA A 79 -7.68 4.58 -12.81
C ALA A 79 -7.96 5.97 -13.42
N PRO A 80 -7.58 6.21 -14.69
CA PRO A 80 -7.67 7.52 -15.33
C PRO A 80 -9.06 8.16 -15.23
N ARG A 81 -10.12 7.38 -15.50
CA ARG A 81 -11.51 7.88 -15.45
C ARG A 81 -11.98 8.33 -14.07
N ARG A 82 -11.30 7.88 -13.02
CA ARG A 82 -11.61 8.23 -11.63
C ARG A 82 -10.68 9.30 -11.09
N GLY A 83 -9.60 9.64 -11.81
CA GLY A 83 -8.55 10.52 -11.31
C GLY A 83 -7.90 9.97 -10.03
N LEU A 84 -7.67 8.65 -9.98
CA LEU A 84 -7.15 7.97 -8.78
C LEU A 84 -5.96 7.08 -9.10
N LEU A 85 -4.97 7.11 -8.20
CA LEU A 85 -3.93 6.11 -8.08
C LEU A 85 -4.11 5.37 -6.75
N GLU A 86 -4.38 4.08 -6.83
CA GLU A 86 -4.57 3.23 -5.66
C GLU A 86 -3.36 2.32 -5.45
N LEU A 87 -2.97 2.14 -4.19
CA LEU A 87 -1.90 1.23 -3.78
C LEU A 87 -2.48 0.06 -3.00
N TRP A 88 -2.17 -1.15 -3.45
CA TRP A 88 -2.67 -2.40 -2.88
C TRP A 88 -1.53 -3.26 -2.36
N ASP A 89 -1.60 -3.66 -1.09
CA ASP A 89 -0.77 -4.72 -0.53
C ASP A 89 -1.31 -6.05 -1.05
N VAL A 90 -0.47 -6.80 -1.77
CA VAL A 90 -0.83 -8.12 -2.33
C VAL A 90 0.09 -9.22 -1.82
N GLY A 91 0.98 -8.89 -0.86
CA GLY A 91 1.84 -9.86 -0.18
C GLY A 91 1.22 -10.48 1.06
N ASP A 92 0.11 -9.93 1.57
CA ASP A 92 -0.59 -10.44 2.75
C ASP A 92 -1.36 -11.75 2.43
N ALA A 93 -1.20 -12.76 3.28
CA ALA A 93 -1.92 -14.04 3.19
C ALA A 93 -3.45 -13.89 3.29
N ARG A 94 -3.94 -12.78 3.86
CA ARG A 94 -5.37 -12.45 3.93
C ARG A 94 -5.96 -11.97 2.59
N GLY A 95 -5.12 -11.81 1.57
CA GLY A 95 -5.49 -11.33 0.24
C GLY A 95 -5.24 -9.83 0.05
N PRO A 96 -5.59 -9.28 -1.13
CA PRO A 96 -5.30 -7.90 -1.45
C PRO A 96 -5.97 -6.88 -0.52
N ARG A 97 -5.19 -5.96 0.03
CA ARG A 97 -5.66 -4.88 0.91
C ARG A 97 -5.28 -3.52 0.34
N ARG A 98 -6.26 -2.63 0.17
CA ARG A 98 -5.98 -1.25 -0.25
C ARG A 98 -5.33 -0.49 0.89
N MET A 99 -4.13 0.04 0.64
CA MET A 99 -3.37 0.81 1.62
C MET A 99 -3.57 2.31 1.44
N GLU A 100 -3.60 2.77 0.19
CA GLU A 100 -3.70 4.20 -0.12
C GLU A 100 -4.51 4.41 -1.41
N ALA A 101 -5.12 5.58 -1.51
CA ALA A 101 -5.72 6.09 -2.73
C ALA A 101 -5.47 7.61 -2.77
N VAL A 102 -4.83 8.07 -3.83
CA VAL A 102 -4.50 9.49 -4.01
C VAL A 102 -5.13 10.01 -5.30
N ALA A 103 -5.63 11.25 -5.23
CA ALA A 103 -6.12 11.95 -6.41
C ALA A 103 -4.95 12.30 -7.33
N VAL A 104 -5.12 12.02 -8.62
CA VAL A 104 -4.11 12.25 -9.67
C VAL A 104 -4.81 12.74 -10.92
N GLU A 105 -4.03 13.31 -11.85
CA GLU A 105 -4.55 13.76 -13.13
C GLU A 105 -5.07 12.60 -13.97
N THR A 106 -6.08 12.87 -14.81
CA THR A 106 -6.79 11.85 -15.60
C THR A 106 -6.10 11.53 -16.93
N GLU A 107 -5.23 12.41 -17.43
CA GLU A 107 -4.52 12.25 -18.70
C GLU A 107 -3.09 11.73 -18.54
N GLY A 108 -2.71 11.33 -17.32
CA GLY A 108 -1.38 10.81 -17.02
C GLY A 108 -1.10 9.40 -17.58
N ARG A 109 0.11 8.92 -17.31
CA ARG A 109 0.56 7.55 -17.59
C ARG A 109 1.28 6.97 -16.39
N LEU A 110 0.96 5.73 -16.05
CA LEU A 110 1.68 4.95 -15.06
C LEU A 110 2.83 4.21 -15.75
N LEU A 111 4.05 4.56 -15.39
CA LEU A 111 5.27 3.97 -15.91
C LEU A 111 5.82 2.97 -14.90
N SER A 112 6.19 1.77 -15.37
CA SER A 112 6.76 0.72 -14.53
C SER A 112 8.27 0.61 -14.74
N SER A 113 8.98 0.44 -13.64
CA SER A 113 10.37 0.00 -13.54
C SER A 113 10.41 -1.28 -12.69
N PRO A 114 11.46 -2.13 -12.74
CA PRO A 114 11.45 -3.44 -12.09
C PRO A 114 11.03 -3.47 -10.61
N ASP A 115 11.32 -2.42 -9.86
CA ASP A 115 11.04 -2.33 -8.42
C ASP A 115 10.24 -1.07 -8.03
N THR A 116 9.90 -0.21 -8.99
CA THR A 116 9.24 1.07 -8.71
C THR A 116 8.29 1.47 -9.83
N ALA A 117 7.35 2.37 -9.53
CA ALA A 117 6.49 2.99 -10.53
C ALA A 117 6.61 4.51 -10.48
N TYR A 118 6.23 5.16 -11.59
CA TYR A 118 6.19 6.62 -11.72
C TYR A 118 4.87 7.04 -12.35
N MET A 119 4.28 8.12 -11.85
CA MET A 119 3.20 8.81 -12.53
C MET A 119 3.80 9.89 -13.42
N LEU A 120 3.57 9.79 -14.73
CA LEU A 120 3.88 10.83 -15.70
C LEU A 120 2.62 11.67 -15.93
N SER A 121 2.66 12.93 -15.53
CA SER A 121 1.63 13.92 -15.81
C SER A 121 1.69 14.41 -17.27
N PRO A 122 0.58 14.94 -17.82
CA PRO A 122 0.52 15.49 -19.18
C PRO A 122 1.45 16.68 -19.42
N ASP A 123 1.79 17.43 -18.38
CA ASP A 123 2.76 18.53 -18.40
C ASP A 123 4.22 18.06 -18.48
N GLY A 124 4.45 16.74 -18.46
CA GLY A 124 5.76 16.12 -18.49
C GLY A 124 6.40 15.92 -17.11
N ARG A 125 5.72 16.33 -16.02
CA ARG A 125 6.20 16.05 -14.66
C ARG A 125 6.14 14.56 -14.37
N MET A 126 7.18 14.04 -13.74
CA MET A 126 7.25 12.62 -13.37
C MET A 126 7.44 12.46 -11.86
N ASP A 127 6.41 11.95 -11.18
CA ASP A 127 6.41 11.72 -9.75
C ASP A 127 6.63 10.23 -9.44
N ARG A 128 7.57 9.93 -8.55
CA ARG A 128 7.80 8.55 -8.11
C ARG A 128 6.67 8.11 -7.18
N VAL A 129 6.03 6.99 -7.51
CA VAL A 129 5.04 6.36 -6.62
C VAL A 129 5.78 5.76 -5.42
N ARG A 130 5.48 6.25 -4.22
CA ARG A 130 6.10 5.80 -2.98
C ARG A 130 5.12 4.96 -2.17
N TRP A 131 5.69 3.99 -1.46
CA TRP A 131 4.96 3.16 -0.53
C TRP A 131 5.32 3.56 0.90
N HIS A 132 4.31 3.90 1.69
CA HIS A 132 4.46 4.19 3.10
C HIS A 132 3.57 3.22 3.89
N ARG A 133 4.16 2.20 4.54
CA ARG A 133 3.41 1.49 5.59
C ARG A 133 3.36 2.43 6.79
N SER A 134 2.20 3.00 7.08
CA SER A 134 2.01 3.64 8.38
C SER A 134 2.07 2.52 9.43
N SER A 135 3.10 2.53 10.27
CA SER A 135 3.11 1.77 11.53
C SER A 135 2.11 2.45 12.47
N ALA A 136 0.82 2.17 12.25
CA ALA A 136 -0.21 2.60 13.17
C ALA A 136 -0.07 1.76 14.45
N SER A 137 0.80 2.20 15.37
CA SER A 137 0.73 1.79 16.77
C SER A 137 -0.63 2.27 17.31
N PRO A 138 -1.51 1.37 17.79
CA PRO A 138 -2.79 1.77 18.31
C PRO A 138 -2.56 2.57 19.60
N LYS A 139 -2.67 3.90 19.52
CA LYS A 139 -2.72 4.74 20.70
C LYS A 139 -3.94 4.33 21.52
N ALA A 140 -3.69 3.68 22.66
CA ALA A 140 -4.70 3.41 23.67
C ALA A 140 -5.40 4.73 24.03
N SER A 141 -6.68 4.84 23.67
CA SER A 141 -7.54 5.94 24.10
C SER A 141 -7.74 5.85 25.60
N GLN A 142 -6.92 6.57 26.37
CA GLN A 142 -7.23 6.89 27.76
C GLN A 142 -8.39 7.88 27.76
N THR A 143 -9.60 7.36 27.97
CA THR A 143 -10.79 8.17 28.27
C THR A 143 -10.62 8.73 29.68
N SER A 144 -10.21 9.99 29.82
CA SER A 144 -10.30 10.70 31.10
C SER A 144 -11.77 11.08 31.33
N ALA A 145 -12.39 10.40 32.29
CA ALA A 145 -13.70 10.78 32.81
C ALA A 145 -13.54 12.07 33.63
N ALA A 146 -13.90 13.22 33.06
CA ALA A 146 -14.06 14.45 33.81
C ALA A 146 -15.41 14.43 34.54
N SER A 147 -15.37 14.21 35.85
CA SER A 147 -16.50 14.41 36.76
C SER A 147 -16.80 15.90 36.88
N ARG A 148 -17.98 16.32 36.41
CA ARG A 148 -18.57 17.64 36.71
C ARG A 148 -19.75 17.42 37.66
N CYS A 149 -19.55 17.69 38.95
CA CYS A 149 -20.63 17.81 39.91
C CYS A 149 -21.37 19.13 39.64
N LYS A 150 -22.67 19.02 39.37
CA LYS A 150 -23.60 20.15 39.25
C LYS A 150 -23.79 20.82 40.61
N ALA A 151 -23.67 22.14 40.64
CA ALA A 151 -24.29 22.97 41.66
C ALA A 151 -25.78 23.12 41.34
N SER A 152 -26.64 22.95 42.34
CA SER A 152 -27.99 23.50 42.34
C SER A 152 -28.23 24.10 43.73
N ASP A 153 -28.12 25.41 43.73
CA ASP A 153 -28.74 26.37 44.65
C ASP A 153 -30.25 26.10 44.69
N ASP A 154 -30.87 26.01 45.87
CA ASP A 154 -32.32 26.18 45.97
C ASP A 154 -32.65 27.05 47.19
N GLY A 155 -33.44 28.06 46.89
CA GLY A 155 -33.66 29.26 47.69
C GLY A 155 -34.60 29.03 48.85
N SER A 156 -34.40 29.85 49.87
CA SER A 156 -35.32 30.07 50.97
C SER A 156 -36.46 30.96 50.50
N GLU A 157 -37.71 30.58 50.82
CA GLU A 157 -38.76 31.39 51.48
C GLU A 157 -40.08 30.60 51.58
#